data_AF-A0A7X2BX88-F1
#
_entry.id   AF-A0A7X2BX88-F1
#
_cell.length_a   1.000
_cell.length_b   1.000
_cell.length_c   1.000
_cell.angle_alpha   90.00
_cell.angle_beta   90.00
_cell.angle_gamma   90.00
#
_symmetry.space_group_name_H-M   'P 1'
#
loop_
_entity.id
_entity.type
_entity.pdbx_description
1 polymer ?
#
loop_
_entity_poly.entity_id
_entity_poly.type
_entity_poly.pdbx_seq_one_letter_code
_entity_poly.pdbx_strand_id
1 'polypeptide(L)'
;MTVLHSAPATANGKNSRTDKIIDVLDFFGNQISKTVNGITKEWTYYRGEPPATKTISSDTFTVSSGVLGRLGFVVDYTPQGLVNQLVSKNGYTWGTVEKYYRYYTIKNTYNLPVDIICPEDFNKLRAYVESEKVYSLKNGSPNLLSATYFGYKHVPQTSNAGKGYHNKPSTKLTVHNPVTDKGNKLILAQCGAMVLENTTYDENTKSKSHGHIIASTQSMLDKNGKEIKGSLLSTKLSYVFSNDETLTEYKTVTSDTITVTHQEYTHPRTGTLLKTVNNQGDITDYTYDALGRLTQKTELANDIRFKSTSTIEYITNPDNKTTENAVQHTSSAGEKTREIFNTLGQKIRLEQFNSSTEKWLVMSDISYDSRGRETKIIDYDYRPDGKELLKQNRDLTYNATGALTQIKWGHGTIETFSEDLALRQSTHTTNTGGSTNKVILTTSDQPDGAIKKETMVGGCRS
;
A
#
# COMPACT_ATOMS: atom_id res chain seq x y z
N MET A 1 37.83 30.54 -21.08
CA MET A 1 36.51 31.18 -20.90
C MET A 1 35.47 30.07 -21.02
N THR A 2 34.85 29.54 -19.96
CA THR A 2 34.00 30.24 -18.96
C THR A 2 32.85 30.93 -19.73
N VAL A 3 31.56 30.61 -19.63
CA VAL A 3 30.81 29.88 -18.59
C VAL A 3 29.33 29.66 -19.04
N LEU A 4 28.70 28.60 -18.50
CA LEU A 4 27.28 28.31 -18.17
C LEU A 4 26.09 28.81 -19.03
N HIS A 5 25.14 27.89 -19.32
CA HIS A 5 23.80 27.73 -18.69
C HIS A 5 22.90 26.80 -19.56
N SER A 6 22.62 25.57 -19.11
CA SER A 6 21.39 25.09 -18.43
C SER A 6 20.31 24.48 -19.37
N ALA A 7 19.97 23.21 -19.08
CA ALA A 7 18.95 22.33 -19.69
C ALA A 7 17.49 22.72 -19.28
N PRO A 8 16.42 21.89 -19.48
CA PRO A 8 16.24 20.67 -20.28
C PRO A 8 14.90 20.56 -21.08
N ALA A 9 14.80 19.57 -21.97
CA ALA A 9 13.54 18.87 -22.24
C ALA A 9 13.79 17.37 -22.08
N THR A 10 13.25 16.84 -20.99
CA THR A 10 13.23 15.44 -20.57
C THR A 10 12.41 14.57 -21.50
N ALA A 11 12.91 13.37 -21.77
CA ALA A 11 12.07 12.21 -22.00
C ALA A 11 12.86 10.87 -21.83
N ASN A 12 12.62 10.18 -20.69
CA ASN A 12 13.03 8.81 -20.25
C ASN A 12 12.98 7.69 -21.34
N GLY A 13 13.69 6.58 -21.18
CA GLY A 13 14.08 5.94 -19.93
C GLY A 13 14.50 4.48 -20.02
N LYS A 14 14.17 3.73 -18.96
CA LYS A 14 14.02 2.27 -18.80
C LYS A 14 13.03 2.04 -17.65
N ASN A 15 12.51 0.81 -17.58
CA ASN A 15 11.70 0.22 -16.51
C ASN A 15 12.39 0.39 -15.16
N SER A 16 12.19 1.60 -14.69
CA SER A 16 12.59 2.21 -13.47
C SER A 16 11.36 3.07 -13.26
N ARG A 17 10.49 2.62 -12.36
CA ARG A 17 9.30 3.38 -12.08
C ARG A 17 9.79 4.59 -11.30
N THR A 18 10.00 5.68 -12.02
CA THR A 18 10.25 6.98 -11.44
C THR A 18 8.89 7.46 -10.95
N ASP A 19 8.57 7.09 -9.71
CA ASP A 19 7.40 7.61 -9.05
C ASP A 19 7.68 9.06 -8.71
N LYS A 20 7.09 9.95 -9.50
CA LYS A 20 6.99 11.34 -9.10
C LYS A 20 5.83 11.43 -8.13
N ILE A 21 6.15 11.55 -6.85
CA ILE A 21 5.18 11.95 -5.85
C ILE A 21 5.19 13.46 -5.78
N ILE A 22 4.04 14.07 -6.08
CA ILE A 22 3.83 15.49 -5.81
C ILE A 22 2.83 15.53 -4.66
N ASP A 23 3.31 15.91 -3.48
CA ASP A 23 2.47 16.19 -2.34
C ASP A 23 2.29 17.70 -2.22
N VAL A 24 1.04 18.15 -2.22
CA VAL A 24 0.66 19.54 -2.02
C VAL A 24 0.02 19.65 -0.66
N LEU A 25 0.67 20.40 0.23
CA LEU A 25 0.17 20.67 1.58
C LEU A 25 -0.41 22.09 1.66
N ASP A 26 -1.40 22.27 2.52
CA ASP A 26 -1.83 23.60 2.95
C ASP A 26 -0.88 24.17 4.02
N PHE A 27 -1.16 25.40 4.45
CA PHE A 27 -0.39 26.08 5.49
C PHE A 27 -0.35 25.33 6.83
N PHE A 28 -1.38 24.52 7.13
CA PHE A 28 -1.49 23.74 8.36
C PHE A 28 -0.87 22.34 8.23
N GLY A 29 -0.27 22.02 7.07
CA GLY A 29 0.33 20.71 6.80
C GLY A 29 -0.69 19.65 6.36
N ASN A 30 -1.95 20.01 6.12
CA ASN A 30 -2.94 19.08 5.60
C ASN A 30 -2.66 18.79 4.12
N GLN A 31 -2.83 17.54 3.71
CA GLN A 31 -2.59 17.12 2.32
C GLN A 31 -3.77 17.50 1.42
N ILE A 32 -3.58 18.50 0.57
CA ILE A 32 -4.61 18.96 -0.39
C ILE A 32 -4.61 18.12 -1.65
N SER A 33 -3.44 17.71 -2.15
CA SER A 33 -3.38 16.78 -3.26
C SER A 33 -2.12 15.93 -3.25
N LYS A 34 -2.24 14.75 -3.84
CA LYS A 34 -1.16 13.80 -4.03
C LYS A 34 -1.26 13.21 -5.42
N THR A 35 -0.25 13.46 -6.25
CA THR A 35 -0.15 12.81 -7.55
C THR A 35 0.89 11.71 -7.48
N VAL A 36 0.49 10.49 -7.85
CA VAL A 36 1.38 9.34 -8.03
C VAL A 36 1.10 8.77 -9.41
N ASN A 37 2.11 8.74 -10.29
CA ASN A 37 1.98 8.16 -11.64
C ASN A 37 0.83 8.70 -12.49
N GLY A 38 0.59 10.00 -12.46
CA GLY A 38 -0.46 10.64 -13.26
C GLY A 38 -1.88 10.38 -12.76
N ILE A 39 -2.03 9.67 -11.64
CA ILE A 39 -3.26 9.62 -10.86
C ILE A 39 -3.13 10.63 -9.73
N THR A 40 -4.03 11.59 -9.70
CA THR A 40 -4.10 12.60 -8.64
C THR A 40 -5.24 12.25 -7.71
N LYS A 41 -4.92 12.23 -6.42
CA LYS A 41 -5.89 12.35 -5.33
C LYS A 41 -5.92 13.79 -4.87
N GLU A 42 -7.10 14.32 -4.66
CA GLU A 42 -7.32 15.69 -4.19
C GLU A 42 -8.32 15.67 -3.06
N TRP A 43 -7.97 16.27 -1.93
CA TRP A 43 -8.80 16.37 -0.75
C TRP A 43 -9.32 17.80 -0.63
N THR A 44 -10.63 17.90 -0.42
CA THR A 44 -11.27 19.14 0.00
C THR A 44 -11.56 19.02 1.49
N TYR A 45 -11.02 19.96 2.24
CA TYR A 45 -11.38 20.21 3.63
C TYR A 45 -12.47 21.29 3.68
N TYR A 46 -13.13 21.44 4.84
CA TYR A 46 -14.20 22.42 5.06
C TYR A 46 -13.99 23.77 4.33
N ARG A 47 -15.03 24.27 3.65
CA ARG A 47 -15.00 25.52 2.87
C ARG A 47 -15.15 26.77 3.75
N GLY A 48 -14.01 27.33 4.15
CA GLY A 48 -13.85 28.71 4.66
C GLY A 48 -12.43 29.23 4.41
N GLU A 49 -12.28 30.28 3.59
CA GLU A 49 -11.06 30.85 2.96
C GLU A 49 -9.93 31.36 3.90
N PRO A 50 -8.63 31.54 3.46
CA PRO A 50 -8.10 32.08 2.18
C PRO A 50 -7.34 31.06 1.29
N PRO A 51 -6.86 31.46 0.08
CA PRO A 51 -6.11 30.57 -0.81
C PRO A 51 -4.93 29.93 -0.08
N ALA A 52 -4.87 28.60 -0.14
CA ALA A 52 -3.78 27.86 0.44
C ALA A 52 -2.46 28.28 -0.22
N THR A 53 -1.49 28.73 0.59
CA THR A 53 -0.09 28.71 0.19
C THR A 53 0.29 27.24 0.02
N LYS A 54 0.57 26.86 -1.22
CA LYS A 54 0.87 25.47 -1.58
C LYS A 54 2.33 25.19 -1.29
N THR A 55 2.60 24.34 -0.31
CA THR A 55 3.93 23.76 -0.17
C THR A 55 3.97 22.50 -1.02
N ILE A 56 4.84 22.50 -2.03
CA ILE A 56 5.01 21.36 -2.93
C ILE A 56 6.23 20.59 -2.46
N SER A 57 6.02 19.39 -1.92
CA SER A 57 7.08 18.41 -1.79
C SER A 57 7.08 17.54 -3.04
N SER A 58 8.24 17.42 -3.69
CA SER A 58 8.40 16.53 -4.82
C SER A 58 9.49 15.53 -4.54
N ASP A 59 9.10 14.30 -4.27
CA ASP A 59 10.02 13.19 -4.10
C ASP A 59 10.02 12.35 -5.37
N THR A 60 11.22 12.07 -5.85
CA THR A 60 11.45 11.24 -7.03
C THR A 60 12.29 10.06 -6.59
N PHE A 61 11.67 8.90 -6.45
CA PHE A 61 12.39 7.66 -6.19
C PHE A 61 12.26 6.75 -7.40
N THR A 62 13.34 6.02 -7.65
CA THR A 62 13.47 5.15 -8.80
C THR A 62 13.35 3.72 -8.30
N VAL A 63 12.20 3.09 -8.49
CA VAL A 63 12.03 1.67 -8.19
C VAL A 63 12.62 0.90 -9.37
N SER A 64 13.81 0.32 -9.20
CA SER A 64 14.40 -0.56 -10.22
C SER A 64 13.77 -1.94 -10.16
N SER A 65 13.02 -2.31 -11.19
CA SER A 65 12.53 -3.68 -11.37
C SER A 65 13.70 -4.62 -11.69
N GLY A 66 14.35 -5.12 -10.64
CA GLY A 66 15.11 -6.38 -10.69
C GLY A 66 14.15 -7.57 -10.59
N VAL A 67 14.53 -8.71 -11.14
CA VAL A 67 13.72 -9.95 -11.19
C VAL A 67 13.45 -10.57 -9.81
N LEU A 68 13.99 -9.98 -8.73
CA LEU A 68 13.59 -10.22 -7.33
C LEU A 68 12.63 -9.18 -6.74
N GLY A 69 11.99 -8.35 -7.57
CA GLY A 69 10.79 -7.57 -7.21
C GLY A 69 9.57 -8.42 -6.82
N ARG A 70 9.77 -9.70 -6.52
CA ARG A 70 8.79 -10.66 -6.01
C ARG A 70 8.98 -11.07 -4.55
N LEU A 71 10.06 -10.67 -3.87
CA LEU A 71 10.20 -10.87 -2.43
C LEU A 71 10.97 -9.70 -1.82
N GLY A 72 10.24 -8.74 -1.25
CA GLY A 72 10.86 -7.59 -0.60
C GLY A 72 9.98 -6.39 -0.27
N PHE A 73 8.66 -6.46 -0.49
CA PHE A 73 7.64 -5.70 0.27
C PHE A 73 6.29 -6.40 0.05
N VAL A 74 6.06 -7.53 0.73
CA VAL A 74 4.69 -7.97 1.04
C VAL A 74 4.31 -7.27 2.34
N VAL A 75 4.01 -5.98 2.24
CA VAL A 75 2.89 -5.47 3.02
C VAL A 75 1.68 -5.91 2.22
N ASP A 76 0.85 -6.77 2.81
CA ASP A 76 -0.38 -7.32 2.24
C ASP A 76 -1.11 -6.32 1.31
N TYR A 77 -0.94 -6.48 0.00
CA TYR A 77 -1.90 -5.99 -0.99
C TYR A 77 -2.76 -7.18 -1.41
N THR A 78 -3.59 -7.64 -0.48
CA THR A 78 -4.81 -8.34 -0.88
C THR A 78 -5.72 -7.32 -1.58
N PRO A 79 -6.42 -7.69 -2.67
CA PRO A 79 -7.44 -6.85 -3.30
C PRO A 79 -8.66 -6.54 -2.41
N GLN A 80 -8.58 -6.84 -1.11
CA GLN A 80 -9.58 -6.51 -0.09
C GLN A 80 -9.09 -5.38 0.85
N GLY A 81 -7.92 -4.78 0.58
CA GLY A 81 -7.19 -3.95 1.52
C GLY A 81 -7.22 -2.43 1.32
N LEU A 82 -8.00 -1.87 0.38
CA LEU A 82 -8.03 -0.42 0.11
C LEU A 82 -9.22 0.36 0.69
N VAL A 83 -10.09 -0.32 1.45
CA VAL A 83 -11.17 0.33 2.22
C VAL A 83 -10.88 0.34 3.73
N ASN A 84 -9.94 -0.47 4.22
CA ASN A 84 -9.65 -0.62 5.65
C ASN A 84 -8.33 0.03 6.14
N GLN A 85 -7.66 0.87 5.35
CA GLN A 85 -6.45 1.59 5.79
C GLN A 85 -6.62 3.10 5.98
N LEU A 86 -7.81 3.66 5.73
CA LEU A 86 -8.18 5.03 6.15
C LEU A 86 -8.88 5.06 7.52
N VAL A 87 -9.03 3.91 8.16
CA VAL A 87 -9.47 3.75 9.55
C VAL A 87 -8.52 2.77 10.20
N SER A 88 -7.45 3.27 10.84
CA SER A 88 -6.57 2.46 11.67
C SER A 88 -7.38 1.68 12.72
N LYS A 89 -7.00 0.44 13.00
CA LYS A 89 -7.57 -0.40 14.10
C LYS A 89 -7.53 0.29 15.47
N ASN A 90 -6.68 1.29 15.64
CA ASN A 90 -6.74 2.27 16.72
C ASN A 90 -7.23 3.58 16.13
N GLY A 91 -8.53 3.71 15.88
CA GLY A 91 -9.12 4.83 15.16
C GLY A 91 -8.39 6.11 15.51
N TYR A 92 -7.70 6.70 14.52
CA TYR A 92 -6.90 7.90 14.74
C TYR A 92 -7.69 8.85 15.64
N THR A 93 -7.06 9.30 16.72
CA THR A 93 -7.61 10.31 17.64
C THR A 93 -7.68 11.66 16.93
N TRP A 94 -8.50 11.76 15.89
CA TRP A 94 -9.00 13.02 15.34
C TRP A 94 -10.08 13.49 16.28
N GLY A 95 -9.64 14.08 17.38
CA GLY A 95 -10.51 14.59 18.42
C GLY A 95 -9.96 15.91 18.91
N THR A 96 -10.03 16.95 18.08
CA THR A 96 -9.92 18.31 18.61
C THR A 96 -11.04 18.49 19.63
N VAL A 97 -10.67 18.84 20.87
CA VAL A 97 -11.62 19.09 21.94
C VAL A 97 -12.24 20.46 21.69
N GLU A 98 -13.48 20.51 21.19
CA GLU A 98 -14.16 21.78 20.93
C GLU A 98 -15.58 21.78 21.51
N LYS A 99 -16.01 22.94 22.01
CA LYS A 99 -17.27 23.12 22.74
C LYS A 99 -18.47 23.42 21.83
N TYR A 100 -18.24 23.80 20.57
CA TYR A 100 -19.29 24.20 19.63
C TYR A 100 -18.96 23.74 18.21
N TYR A 101 -19.85 22.95 17.61
CA TYR A 101 -19.82 22.63 16.18
C TYR A 101 -21.16 23.03 15.54
N ARG A 102 -21.11 23.58 14.33
CA ARG A 102 -22.25 23.63 13.42
C ARG A 102 -22.08 22.51 12.41
N TYR A 103 -23.18 21.98 11.92
CA TYR A 103 -23.17 20.95 10.90
C TYR A 103 -23.91 21.46 9.67
N TYR A 104 -23.41 21.09 8.50
CA TYR A 104 -24.09 21.32 7.25
C TYR A 104 -24.15 20.01 6.47
N THR A 105 -25.21 19.86 5.69
CA THR A 105 -25.31 18.77 4.72
C THR A 105 -24.69 19.22 3.41
N ILE A 106 -23.85 18.39 2.81
CA ILE A 106 -23.27 18.64 1.48
C ILE A 106 -24.10 18.03 0.34
N LYS A 107 -25.28 17.48 0.66
CA LYS A 107 -26.17 16.83 -0.30
C LYS A 107 -26.52 17.74 -1.47
N ASN A 108 -27.00 18.95 -1.21
CA ASN A 108 -27.39 19.90 -2.26
C ASN A 108 -26.18 20.53 -2.97
N THR A 109 -25.04 20.63 -2.28
CA THR A 109 -23.79 21.18 -2.83
C THR A 109 -23.27 20.32 -3.97
N TYR A 110 -23.32 19.00 -3.83
CA TYR A 110 -22.79 18.05 -4.82
C TYR A 110 -23.88 17.22 -5.53
N ASN A 111 -25.17 17.47 -5.26
CA ASN A 111 -26.29 16.64 -5.73
C ASN A 111 -26.12 15.15 -5.33
N LEU A 112 -25.82 14.91 -4.05
CA LEU A 112 -25.65 13.56 -3.53
C LEU A 112 -27.01 12.87 -3.36
N PRO A 113 -27.06 11.53 -3.52
CA PRO A 113 -28.28 10.76 -3.34
C PRO A 113 -28.62 10.52 -1.85
N VAL A 114 -27.69 10.80 -0.94
CA VAL A 114 -27.82 10.63 0.51
C VAL A 114 -27.29 11.85 1.26
N ASP A 115 -27.71 12.00 2.51
CA ASP A 115 -27.22 13.06 3.38
C ASP A 115 -25.83 12.74 3.91
N ILE A 116 -24.89 13.64 3.65
CA ILE A 116 -23.53 13.59 4.20
C ILE A 116 -23.35 14.83 5.07
N ILE A 117 -23.16 14.61 6.36
CA ILE A 117 -23.10 15.66 7.38
C ILE A 117 -21.63 15.98 7.67
N CYS A 118 -21.21 17.20 7.36
CA CYS A 118 -19.85 17.67 7.61
C CYS A 118 -19.83 18.68 8.77
N PRO A 119 -18.84 18.61 9.67
CA PRO A 119 -18.67 19.61 10.71
C PRO A 119 -18.15 20.91 10.10
N GLU A 120 -18.68 22.04 10.57
CA GLU A 120 -18.06 23.35 10.40
C GLU A 120 -16.89 23.47 11.37
N ASP A 121 -15.74 23.89 10.87
CA ASP A 121 -14.56 24.16 11.69
C ASP A 121 -14.51 25.66 12.01
N PHE A 122 -14.96 26.03 13.22
CA PHE A 122 -14.95 27.43 13.68
C PHE A 122 -13.54 27.98 13.89
N ASN A 123 -12.59 27.10 14.22
CA ASN A 123 -11.19 27.45 14.37
C ASN A 123 -10.46 27.53 13.02
N LYS A 124 -11.15 27.18 11.92
CA LYS A 124 -10.65 27.20 10.54
C LYS A 124 -9.37 26.36 10.36
N LEU A 125 -9.17 25.34 11.19
CA LEU A 125 -7.98 24.48 11.19
C LEU A 125 -7.99 23.45 10.05
N ARG A 126 -9.11 23.34 9.31
CA ARG A 126 -9.30 22.39 8.19
C ARG A 126 -9.02 20.96 8.60
N ALA A 127 -9.43 20.57 9.81
CA ALA A 127 -9.12 19.25 10.36
C ALA A 127 -9.94 18.10 9.74
N TYR A 128 -11.07 18.41 9.10
CA TYR A 128 -12.02 17.41 8.62
C TYR A 128 -12.10 17.41 7.10
N VAL A 129 -11.82 16.24 6.50
CA VAL A 129 -11.96 16.01 5.06
C VAL A 129 -13.45 15.98 4.73
N GLU A 130 -13.89 16.85 3.82
CA GLU A 130 -15.25 16.88 3.28
C GLU A 130 -15.40 15.91 2.10
N SER A 131 -14.41 15.91 1.19
CA SER A 131 -14.38 15.03 0.03
C SER A 131 -12.97 14.70 -0.47
N GLU A 132 -12.85 13.57 -1.16
CA GLU A 132 -11.67 13.13 -1.92
C GLU A 132 -12.09 12.93 -3.38
N LYS A 133 -11.31 13.44 -4.33
CA LYS A 133 -11.46 13.14 -5.76
C LYS A 133 -10.23 12.39 -6.23
N VAL A 134 -10.43 11.33 -6.99
CA VAL A 134 -9.35 10.62 -7.67
C VAL A 134 -9.57 10.77 -9.17
N TYR A 135 -8.58 11.29 -9.88
CA TYR A 135 -8.66 11.49 -11.32
C TYR A 135 -7.33 11.24 -12.01
N SER A 136 -7.43 10.98 -13.31
CA SER A 136 -6.31 11.02 -14.24
C SER A 136 -6.46 12.23 -15.15
N LEU A 137 -5.36 12.80 -15.64
CA LEU A 137 -5.44 13.85 -16.66
C LEU A 137 -5.43 13.21 -18.05
N LYS A 138 -6.48 13.45 -18.85
CA LYS A 138 -6.52 13.11 -20.28
C LYS A 138 -6.59 14.40 -21.07
N ASN A 139 -5.58 14.69 -21.91
CA ASN A 139 -5.49 15.93 -22.70
C ASN A 139 -5.66 17.21 -21.87
N GLY A 140 -5.11 17.24 -20.66
CA GLY A 140 -5.21 18.38 -19.74
C GLY A 140 -6.54 18.52 -19.00
N SER A 141 -7.52 17.65 -19.30
CA SER A 141 -8.82 17.62 -18.63
C SER A 141 -8.89 16.49 -17.60
N PRO A 142 -9.47 16.73 -16.39
CA PRO A 142 -9.59 15.69 -15.37
C PRO A 142 -10.64 14.65 -15.78
N ASN A 143 -10.19 13.42 -15.94
CA ASN A 143 -11.02 12.22 -16.05
C ASN A 143 -11.19 11.62 -14.65
N LEU A 144 -12.33 11.90 -14.01
CA LEU A 144 -12.64 11.44 -12.66
C LEU A 144 -12.84 9.92 -12.62
N LEU A 145 -12.07 9.27 -11.76
CA LEU A 145 -12.13 7.83 -11.50
C LEU A 145 -13.01 7.54 -10.26
N SER A 146 -12.94 8.39 -9.24
CA SER A 146 -13.84 8.34 -8.10
C SER A 146 -14.00 9.69 -7.42
N ALA A 147 -15.13 9.87 -6.75
CA ALA A 147 -15.35 10.95 -5.79
C ALA A 147 -15.92 10.35 -4.50
N THR A 148 -15.27 10.63 -3.37
CA THR A 148 -15.66 10.16 -2.05
C THR A 148 -16.05 11.34 -1.18
N TYR A 149 -17.12 11.20 -0.42
CA TYR A 149 -17.67 12.21 0.47
C TYR A 149 -17.73 11.66 1.88
N PHE A 150 -17.24 12.41 2.85
CA PHE A 150 -17.09 11.95 4.23
C PHE A 150 -18.03 12.71 5.16
N GLY A 151 -18.83 11.97 5.92
CA GLY A 151 -19.71 12.48 6.96
C GLY A 151 -19.21 12.11 8.35
N TYR A 152 -19.53 12.94 9.34
CA TYR A 152 -19.07 12.82 10.71
C TYR A 152 -20.24 12.86 11.68
N LYS A 153 -20.04 12.24 12.85
CA LYS A 153 -20.94 12.34 13.98
C LYS A 153 -20.20 12.72 15.25
N HIS A 154 -20.96 13.23 16.22
CA HIS A 154 -20.50 13.42 17.58
C HIS A 154 -20.46 12.10 18.36
N VAL A 155 -19.32 11.82 19.00
CA VAL A 155 -19.18 10.79 20.03
C VAL A 155 -18.92 11.50 21.36
N PRO A 156 -19.72 11.25 22.42
CA PRO A 156 -19.54 11.89 23.71
C PRO A 156 -18.14 11.70 24.29
N GLN A 157 -17.66 12.60 25.15
CA GLN A 157 -16.40 12.42 25.87
C GLN A 157 -16.59 11.75 27.24
N THR A 158 -15.52 11.13 27.76
CA THR A 158 -15.51 10.47 29.08
C THR A 158 -15.22 11.40 30.26
N SER A 159 -14.69 12.62 30.03
CA SER A 159 -14.23 13.49 31.12
C SER A 159 -15.33 14.41 31.69
N ASN A 160 -15.42 14.49 33.01
CA ASN A 160 -16.34 15.38 33.75
C ASN A 160 -15.96 16.89 33.67
N ALA A 161 -14.83 17.25 33.05
CA ALA A 161 -14.29 18.62 33.04
C ALA A 161 -14.65 19.43 31.77
N GLY A 162 -15.40 18.86 30.82
CA GLY A 162 -15.87 19.58 29.65
C GLY A 162 -16.92 18.79 28.91
N LYS A 163 -18.13 19.36 28.75
CA LYS A 163 -19.19 18.84 27.88
C LYS A 163 -18.76 18.96 26.41
N GLY A 164 -17.84 18.12 25.97
CA GLY A 164 -17.30 18.09 24.61
C GLY A 164 -17.67 16.81 23.87
N TYR A 165 -17.55 16.84 22.54
CA TYR A 165 -17.73 15.70 21.66
C TYR A 165 -16.47 15.49 20.79
N HIS A 166 -16.20 14.25 20.42
CA HIS A 166 -15.26 13.93 19.35
C HIS A 166 -16.03 13.81 18.02
N ASN A 167 -15.59 14.53 16.99
CA ASN A 167 -16.07 14.30 15.63
C ASN A 167 -15.42 13.04 15.06
N LYS A 168 -16.21 12.01 14.79
CA LYS A 168 -15.71 10.77 14.19
C LYS A 168 -16.35 10.55 12.81
N PRO A 169 -15.57 10.10 11.80
CA PRO A 169 -16.13 9.71 10.50
C PRO A 169 -17.20 8.63 10.68
N SER A 170 -18.42 8.91 10.25
CA SER A 170 -19.57 8.02 10.45
C SER A 170 -20.19 7.54 9.15
N THR A 171 -20.01 8.30 8.06
CA THR A 171 -20.60 7.96 6.76
C THR A 171 -19.57 8.24 5.67
N LYS A 172 -19.48 7.37 4.68
CA LYS A 172 -18.61 7.55 3.53
C LYS A 172 -19.36 7.10 2.28
N LEU A 173 -19.58 8.03 1.35
CA LEU A 173 -20.16 7.73 0.04
C LEU A 173 -19.05 7.80 -1.00
N THR A 174 -18.78 6.69 -1.69
CA THR A 174 -17.87 6.66 -2.84
C THR A 174 -18.67 6.49 -4.12
N VAL A 175 -18.48 7.40 -5.07
CA VAL A 175 -19.06 7.37 -6.41
C VAL A 175 -17.94 7.01 -7.38
N HIS A 176 -18.08 5.87 -8.07
CA HIS A 176 -17.12 5.44 -9.09
C HIS A 176 -17.47 6.05 -10.45
N ASN A 177 -16.45 6.46 -11.21
CA ASN A 177 -16.58 7.14 -12.50
C ASN A 177 -17.65 8.24 -12.47
N PRO A 178 -17.54 9.23 -11.56
CA PRO A 178 -18.57 10.24 -11.41
C PRO A 178 -18.59 11.16 -12.63
N VAL A 179 -19.79 11.56 -13.03
CA VAL A 179 -20.02 12.59 -14.05
C VAL A 179 -20.64 13.80 -13.38
N THR A 180 -20.09 14.99 -13.63
CA THR A 180 -20.54 16.23 -13.00
C THR A 180 -20.97 17.27 -14.03
N ASP A 181 -21.86 18.17 -13.62
CA ASP A 181 -22.14 19.41 -14.36
C ASP A 181 -21.00 20.43 -14.22
N LYS A 182 -21.16 21.60 -14.86
CA LYS A 182 -20.19 22.71 -14.77
C LYS A 182 -20.02 23.29 -13.35
N GLY A 183 -20.95 23.02 -12.45
CA GLY A 183 -20.93 23.44 -11.05
C GLY A 183 -20.38 22.38 -10.10
N ASN A 184 -19.77 21.30 -10.60
CA ASN A 184 -19.30 20.14 -9.83
C ASN A 184 -20.42 19.35 -9.12
N LYS A 185 -21.68 19.49 -9.52
CA LYS A 185 -22.78 18.64 -9.03
C LYS A 185 -22.84 17.34 -9.81
N LEU A 186 -23.05 16.23 -9.12
CA LEU A 186 -23.16 14.91 -9.75
C LEU A 186 -24.39 14.84 -10.65
N ILE A 187 -24.21 14.26 -11.84
CA ILE A 187 -25.30 13.84 -12.72
C ILE A 187 -25.53 12.35 -12.42
N LEU A 188 -26.31 12.05 -11.39
CA LEU A 188 -26.43 10.70 -10.80
C LEU A 188 -26.79 9.61 -11.80
N ALA A 189 -27.58 9.94 -12.83
CA ALA A 189 -27.96 8.99 -13.88
C ALA A 189 -26.80 8.58 -14.82
N GLN A 190 -25.68 9.31 -14.80
CA GLN A 190 -24.50 9.07 -15.64
C GLN A 190 -23.29 8.60 -14.82
N CYS A 191 -23.41 8.57 -13.49
CA CYS A 191 -22.36 8.08 -12.61
C CYS A 191 -22.31 6.54 -12.63
N GLY A 192 -21.14 5.98 -12.32
CA GLY A 192 -20.99 4.56 -12.08
C GLY A 192 -21.55 4.12 -10.72
N ALA A 193 -21.08 2.98 -10.23
CA ALA A 193 -21.53 2.42 -8.95
C ALA A 193 -21.30 3.40 -7.78
N MET A 194 -22.24 3.42 -6.85
CA MET A 194 -22.16 4.19 -5.62
C MET A 194 -22.12 3.24 -4.43
N VAL A 195 -21.14 3.40 -3.55
CA VAL A 195 -20.95 2.58 -2.36
C VAL A 195 -21.10 3.48 -1.14
N LEU A 196 -22.07 3.14 -0.29
CA LEU A 196 -22.31 3.82 0.99
C LEU A 196 -21.78 2.95 2.12
N GLU A 197 -20.95 3.54 2.97
CA GLU A 197 -20.48 2.93 4.19
C GLU A 197 -20.95 3.75 5.39
N ASN A 198 -21.50 3.09 6.42
CA ASN A 198 -21.86 3.72 7.68
C ASN A 198 -21.11 3.05 8.83
N THR A 199 -20.70 3.83 9.82
CA THR A 199 -19.91 3.40 10.97
C THR A 199 -20.58 3.85 12.26
N THR A 200 -20.77 2.89 13.16
CA THR A 200 -21.37 3.08 14.47
C THR A 200 -20.30 2.88 15.54
N TYR A 201 -20.22 3.83 16.45
CA TYR A 201 -19.26 3.84 17.57
C TYR A 201 -19.97 3.56 18.90
N ASP A 202 -19.24 3.01 19.86
CA ASP A 202 -19.67 2.90 21.26
C ASP A 202 -19.70 4.29 21.90
N GLU A 203 -20.89 4.82 22.12
CA GLU A 203 -21.09 6.14 22.74
C GLU A 203 -21.22 6.06 24.26
N ASN A 204 -21.23 4.86 24.85
CA ASN A 204 -21.36 4.71 26.29
C ASN A 204 -20.06 5.15 26.98
N THR A 205 -20.07 6.33 27.58
CA THR A 205 -18.89 6.93 28.24
C THR A 205 -18.39 6.14 29.44
N LYS A 206 -19.18 5.17 29.94
CA LYS A 206 -18.79 4.25 31.02
C LYS A 206 -18.20 2.93 30.50
N SER A 207 -18.29 2.68 29.20
CA SER A 207 -17.79 1.45 28.58
C SER A 207 -16.27 1.49 28.39
N LYS A 208 -15.59 0.36 28.59
CA LYS A 208 -14.16 0.24 28.23
C LYS A 208 -13.93 0.33 26.72
N SER A 209 -14.93 -0.02 25.90
CA SER A 209 -14.89 0.14 24.44
C SER A 209 -15.38 1.50 23.96
N HIS A 210 -15.61 2.47 24.85
CA HIS A 210 -16.06 3.79 24.47
C HIS A 210 -15.20 4.39 23.33
N GLY A 211 -15.87 4.84 22.28
CA GLY A 211 -15.24 5.41 21.10
C GLY A 211 -14.71 4.37 20.09
N HIS A 212 -14.74 3.08 20.35
CA HIS A 212 -14.46 2.05 19.36
C HIS A 212 -15.64 1.84 18.40
N ILE A 213 -15.38 1.36 17.20
CA ILE A 213 -16.42 0.99 16.23
C ILE A 213 -17.09 -0.30 16.71
N ILE A 214 -18.41 -0.33 16.84
CA ILE A 214 -19.17 -1.52 17.27
C ILE A 214 -20.02 -2.11 16.14
N ALA A 215 -20.25 -1.34 15.08
CA ALA A 215 -20.87 -1.85 13.87
C ALA A 215 -20.47 -0.98 12.67
N SER A 216 -20.54 -1.57 11.48
CA SER A 216 -20.55 -0.82 10.23
C SER A 216 -21.43 -1.51 9.21
N THR A 217 -21.90 -0.75 8.22
CA THR A 217 -22.56 -1.30 7.04
C THR A 217 -21.86 -0.81 5.78
N GLN A 218 -21.90 -1.62 4.73
CA GLN A 218 -21.53 -1.23 3.38
C GLN A 218 -22.63 -1.70 2.43
N SER A 219 -23.11 -0.84 1.54
CA SER A 219 -24.04 -1.25 0.49
C SER A 219 -23.87 -0.43 -0.78
N MET A 220 -24.35 -0.98 -1.90
CA MET A 220 -24.41 -0.25 -3.16
C MET A 220 -25.72 0.51 -3.27
N LEU A 221 -25.69 1.72 -3.82
CA LEU A 221 -26.87 2.55 -4.02
C LEU A 221 -27.22 2.67 -5.51
N ASP A 222 -28.52 2.75 -5.79
CA ASP A 222 -29.03 3.21 -7.08
C ASP A 222 -28.94 4.74 -7.22
N LYS A 223 -29.26 5.26 -8.40
CA LYS A 223 -29.23 6.70 -8.71
C LYS A 223 -30.14 7.57 -7.82
N ASN A 224 -31.11 6.97 -7.13
CA ASN A 224 -32.02 7.67 -6.22
C ASN A 224 -31.57 7.57 -4.75
N GLY A 225 -30.44 6.91 -4.48
CA GLY A 225 -29.92 6.68 -3.13
C GLY A 225 -30.54 5.50 -2.41
N LYS A 226 -31.32 4.67 -3.12
CA LYS A 226 -31.88 3.46 -2.54
C LYS A 226 -30.87 2.33 -2.62
N GLU A 227 -30.75 1.57 -1.55
CA GLU A 227 -29.92 0.38 -1.51
C GLU A 227 -30.33 -0.64 -2.59
N ILE A 228 -29.32 -1.15 -3.30
CA ILE A 228 -29.47 -2.26 -4.24
C ILE A 228 -29.60 -3.55 -3.44
N LYS A 229 -30.71 -4.26 -3.62
CA LYS A 229 -30.98 -5.54 -2.95
C LYS A 229 -29.82 -6.52 -3.15
N GLY A 230 -29.38 -7.19 -2.09
CA GLY A 230 -28.25 -8.13 -2.14
C GLY A 230 -26.87 -7.51 -1.96
N SER A 231 -26.76 -6.18 -1.87
CA SER A 231 -25.47 -5.50 -1.74
C SER A 231 -25.05 -5.19 -0.30
N LEU A 232 -25.93 -5.41 0.69
CA LEU A 232 -25.67 -5.07 2.07
C LEU A 232 -24.70 -6.05 2.73
N LEU A 233 -23.62 -5.48 3.26
CA LEU A 233 -22.68 -6.12 4.15
C LEU A 233 -22.77 -5.44 5.51
N SER A 234 -23.12 -6.19 6.55
CA SER A 234 -23.16 -5.71 7.93
C SER A 234 -21.99 -6.28 8.71
N THR A 235 -21.23 -5.42 9.37
CA THR A 235 -20.17 -5.82 10.31
C THR A 235 -20.59 -5.45 11.72
N LYS A 236 -20.45 -6.40 12.66
CA LYS A 236 -20.58 -6.16 14.10
C LYS A 236 -19.24 -6.41 14.77
N LEU A 237 -18.85 -5.52 15.66
CA LEU A 237 -17.66 -5.66 16.48
C LEU A 237 -18.02 -5.64 17.96
N SER A 238 -17.33 -6.47 18.75
CA SER A 238 -17.38 -6.40 20.20
C SER A 238 -16.00 -6.63 20.78
N TYR A 239 -15.77 -6.06 21.96
CA TYR A 239 -14.45 -5.99 22.57
C TYR A 239 -14.48 -6.55 23.98
N VAL A 240 -13.50 -7.38 24.31
CA VAL A 240 -13.26 -7.87 25.67
C VAL A 240 -11.87 -7.43 26.09
N PHE A 241 -11.80 -6.69 27.19
CA PHE A 241 -10.55 -6.18 27.76
C PHE A 241 -10.15 -7.05 28.95
N SER A 242 -9.16 -7.91 28.76
CA SER A 242 -8.56 -8.72 29.82
C SER A 242 -7.42 -7.92 30.47
N ASN A 243 -7.79 -6.99 31.37
CA ASN A 243 -6.87 -6.03 32.01
C ASN A 243 -5.91 -5.36 30.99
N ASP A 244 -4.82 -4.73 31.42
CA ASP A 244 -3.90 -4.00 30.51
C ASP A 244 -3.10 -4.90 29.55
N GLU A 245 -3.42 -6.20 29.48
CA GLU A 245 -2.62 -7.23 28.82
C GLU A 245 -3.17 -7.63 27.45
N THR A 246 -4.49 -7.75 27.27
CA THR A 246 -5.05 -8.21 25.99
C THR A 246 -6.42 -7.60 25.69
N LEU A 247 -6.57 -7.09 24.47
CA LEU A 247 -7.83 -6.69 23.85
C LEU A 247 -8.24 -7.78 22.86
N THR A 248 -9.38 -8.43 23.12
CA THR A 248 -9.99 -9.36 22.17
C THR A 248 -11.06 -8.63 21.38
N GLU A 249 -10.89 -8.52 20.07
CA GLU A 249 -11.89 -8.06 19.12
C GLU A 249 -12.60 -9.28 18.52
N TYR A 250 -13.93 -9.26 18.56
CA TYR A 250 -14.78 -10.20 17.83
C TYR A 250 -15.42 -9.45 16.69
N LYS A 251 -15.21 -9.93 15.47
CA LYS A 251 -15.77 -9.36 14.25
C LYS A 251 -16.69 -10.37 13.58
N THR A 252 -17.94 -9.98 13.39
CA THR A 252 -18.92 -10.75 12.62
C THR A 252 -19.30 -9.96 11.38
N VAL A 253 -19.09 -10.54 10.21
CA VAL A 253 -19.48 -9.95 8.92
C VAL A 253 -20.61 -10.79 8.34
N THR A 254 -21.75 -10.17 8.08
CA THR A 254 -22.96 -10.80 7.55
C THR A 254 -23.33 -10.15 6.22
N SER A 255 -23.51 -10.99 5.21
CA SER A 255 -24.18 -10.67 3.95
C SER A 255 -25.53 -11.40 3.90
N ASP A 256 -26.29 -11.23 2.83
CA ASP A 256 -27.56 -11.94 2.62
C ASP A 256 -27.44 -13.47 2.66
N THR A 257 -26.25 -14.03 2.38
CA THR A 257 -26.06 -15.48 2.19
C THR A 257 -25.03 -16.09 3.13
N ILE A 258 -24.10 -15.29 3.65
CA ILE A 258 -22.94 -15.78 4.40
C ILE A 258 -22.74 -14.92 5.63
N THR A 259 -22.48 -15.58 6.76
CA THR A 259 -21.94 -14.94 7.97
C THR A 259 -20.56 -15.52 8.28
N VAL A 260 -19.58 -14.63 8.46
CA VAL A 260 -18.19 -14.96 8.80
C VAL A 260 -17.88 -14.35 10.15
N THR A 261 -17.26 -15.13 11.04
CA THR A 261 -16.77 -14.66 12.33
C THR A 261 -15.25 -14.73 12.37
N HIS A 262 -14.62 -13.73 12.97
CA HIS A 262 -13.18 -13.64 13.13
C HIS A 262 -12.87 -13.06 14.49
N GLN A 263 -11.82 -13.55 15.14
CA GLN A 263 -11.35 -13.04 16.43
C GLN A 263 -9.91 -12.60 16.31
N GLU A 264 -9.60 -11.46 16.90
CA GLU A 264 -8.24 -10.95 17.01
C GLU A 264 -7.92 -10.62 18.46
N TYR A 265 -6.74 -11.04 18.90
CA TYR A 265 -6.19 -10.70 20.20
C TYR A 265 -5.04 -9.74 19.95
N THR A 266 -5.09 -8.57 20.56
CA THR A 266 -4.07 -7.54 20.41
C THR A 266 -3.62 -7.05 21.78
N HIS A 267 -2.39 -6.56 21.87
CA HIS A 267 -1.94 -5.88 23.07
C HIS A 267 -2.58 -4.46 23.12
N PRO A 268 -3.35 -4.10 24.18
CA PRO A 268 -4.20 -2.90 24.17
C PRO A 268 -3.45 -1.58 23.95
N ARG A 269 -2.17 -1.51 24.36
CA ARG A 269 -1.37 -0.28 24.28
C ARG A 269 -0.59 -0.14 22.99
N THR A 270 -0.09 -1.25 22.45
CA THR A 270 0.78 -1.24 21.26
C THR A 270 0.02 -1.60 19.98
N GLY A 271 -1.17 -2.21 20.09
CA GLY A 271 -1.92 -2.75 18.96
C GLY A 271 -1.28 -3.98 18.33
N THR A 272 -0.24 -4.56 18.95
CA THR A 272 0.47 -5.73 18.44
C THR A 272 -0.47 -6.93 18.37
N LEU A 273 -0.57 -7.57 17.21
CA LEU A 273 -1.40 -8.76 17.00
C LEU A 273 -0.77 -9.98 17.67
N LEU A 274 -1.44 -10.56 18.66
CA LEU A 274 -0.96 -11.69 19.44
C LEU A 274 -1.53 -13.02 18.93
N LYS A 275 -2.80 -13.03 18.51
CA LYS A 275 -3.50 -14.23 18.05
C LYS A 275 -4.65 -13.88 17.12
N THR A 276 -4.95 -14.76 16.17
CA THR A 276 -6.18 -14.73 15.37
C THR A 276 -6.91 -16.07 15.43
N VAL A 277 -8.24 -16.03 15.31
CA VAL A 277 -9.09 -17.22 15.15
C VAL A 277 -10.04 -16.97 13.99
N ASN A 278 -9.98 -17.79 12.95
CA ASN A 278 -10.86 -17.66 11.79
C ASN A 278 -12.25 -18.30 12.04
N ASN A 279 -13.13 -18.25 11.05
CA ASN A 279 -14.49 -18.79 11.16
C ASN A 279 -14.54 -20.33 11.20
N GLN A 280 -13.46 -21.03 10.81
CA GLN A 280 -13.32 -22.49 10.94
C GLN A 280 -12.78 -22.92 12.31
N GLY A 281 -12.35 -21.96 13.14
CA GLY A 281 -11.69 -22.23 14.42
C GLY A 281 -10.19 -22.44 14.31
N ASP A 282 -9.59 -22.22 13.13
CA ASP A 282 -8.13 -22.26 12.99
C ASP A 282 -7.51 -21.06 13.70
N ILE A 283 -6.44 -21.34 14.43
CA ILE A 283 -5.73 -20.41 15.28
C ILE A 283 -4.40 -20.04 14.61
N THR A 284 -4.03 -18.77 14.69
CA THR A 284 -2.66 -18.34 14.42
C THR A 284 -2.14 -17.51 15.59
N ASP A 285 -1.07 -17.97 16.22
CA ASP A 285 -0.40 -17.29 17.33
C ASP A 285 0.90 -16.63 16.85
N TYR A 286 1.18 -15.45 17.39
CA TYR A 286 2.33 -14.62 17.06
C TYR A 286 3.14 -14.32 18.33
N THR A 287 4.46 -14.53 18.26
CA THR A 287 5.39 -14.16 19.33
C THR A 287 6.38 -13.13 18.83
N TYR A 288 6.74 -12.19 19.70
CA TYR A 288 7.62 -11.08 19.38
C TYR A 288 8.78 -11.00 20.37
N ASP A 289 9.88 -10.41 19.96
CA ASP A 289 10.96 -10.02 20.87
C ASP A 289 10.66 -8.69 21.59
N ALA A 290 11.57 -8.28 22.49
CA ALA A 290 11.45 -7.06 23.26
C ALA A 290 11.44 -5.76 22.42
N LEU A 291 11.84 -5.83 21.14
CA LEU A 291 11.81 -4.72 20.20
C LEU A 291 10.52 -4.71 19.35
N GLY A 292 9.60 -5.65 19.60
CA GLY A 292 8.34 -5.76 18.87
C GLY A 292 8.48 -6.42 17.49
N ARG A 293 9.58 -7.13 17.22
CA ARG A 293 9.79 -7.85 15.95
C ARG A 293 9.27 -9.28 16.08
N LEU A 294 8.62 -9.79 15.03
CA LEU A 294 8.06 -11.14 15.02
C LEU A 294 9.18 -12.19 15.08
N THR A 295 9.10 -13.13 16.03
CA THR A 295 10.07 -14.23 16.22
C THR A 295 9.46 -15.61 16.03
N GLN A 296 8.14 -15.76 16.14
CA GLN A 296 7.47 -17.03 15.91
C GLN A 296 6.05 -16.82 15.38
N LYS A 297 5.66 -17.66 14.41
CA LYS A 297 4.29 -17.81 13.94
C LYS A 297 3.89 -19.27 14.08
N THR A 298 2.85 -19.53 14.86
CA THR A 298 2.27 -20.87 15.01
C THR A 298 0.89 -20.89 14.40
N GLU A 299 0.71 -21.69 13.36
CA GLU A 299 -0.57 -21.96 12.72
C GLU A 299 -1.09 -23.29 13.25
N LEU A 300 -2.32 -23.30 13.72
CA LEU A 300 -3.01 -24.47 14.22
C LEU A 300 -4.34 -24.52 13.50
N ALA A 301 -4.47 -25.40 12.50
CA ALA A 301 -5.81 -25.77 12.05
C ALA A 301 -6.58 -26.31 13.27
N ASN A 302 -7.91 -26.34 13.24
CA ASN A 302 -8.76 -26.83 14.34
C ASN A 302 -8.52 -28.32 14.78
N ASP A 303 -7.36 -28.88 14.43
CA ASP A 303 -6.78 -30.13 14.84
C ASP A 303 -5.26 -29.95 15.07
N ILE A 304 -4.80 -30.34 16.27
CA ILE A 304 -3.40 -30.23 16.72
C ILE A 304 -2.39 -30.93 15.81
N ARG A 305 -2.80 -31.92 15.02
CA ARG A 305 -1.94 -32.65 14.09
C ARG A 305 -1.43 -31.78 12.94
N PHE A 306 -2.10 -30.66 12.64
CA PHE A 306 -1.69 -29.71 11.62
C PHE A 306 -0.99 -28.48 12.21
N LYS A 307 -0.54 -28.56 13.47
CA LYS A 307 0.25 -27.49 14.07
C LYS A 307 1.54 -27.28 13.27
N SER A 308 1.72 -26.07 12.78
CA SER A 308 2.85 -25.62 11.98
C SER A 308 3.47 -24.42 12.67
N THR A 309 4.70 -24.56 13.16
CA THR A 309 5.42 -23.46 13.81
C THR A 309 6.62 -23.06 12.97
N SER A 310 6.68 -21.80 12.57
CA SER A 310 7.85 -21.18 11.94
C SER A 310 8.49 -20.17 12.88
N THR A 311 9.81 -19.98 12.77
CA THR A 311 10.56 -19.03 13.60
C THR A 311 11.37 -18.08 12.75
N ILE A 312 11.60 -16.89 13.32
CA ILE A 312 12.43 -15.83 12.75
C ILE A 312 13.44 -15.43 13.83
N GLU A 313 14.71 -15.42 13.47
CA GLU A 313 15.81 -15.02 14.33
C GLU A 313 16.52 -13.81 13.70
N TYR A 314 16.76 -12.78 14.52
CA TYR A 314 17.49 -11.58 14.10
C TYR A 314 18.88 -11.63 14.72
N ILE A 315 19.88 -11.87 13.87
CA ILE A 315 21.25 -12.14 14.26
C ILE A 315 22.10 -10.91 13.96
N THR A 316 22.78 -10.37 14.97
CA THR A 316 23.83 -9.37 14.77
C THR A 316 25.16 -10.08 14.59
N ASN A 317 26.01 -9.55 13.71
CA ASN A 317 27.34 -10.09 13.45
C ASN A 317 27.35 -11.60 13.10
N PRO A 318 26.57 -12.04 12.09
CA PRO A 318 26.52 -13.45 11.71
C PRO A 318 27.93 -13.93 11.38
N ASP A 319 28.27 -15.14 11.83
CA ASP A 319 29.59 -15.76 11.66
C ASP A 319 30.75 -14.85 12.15
N ASN A 320 30.51 -14.05 13.20
CA ASN A 320 31.44 -13.07 13.79
C ASN A 320 31.83 -11.90 12.87
N LYS A 321 31.01 -11.56 11.87
CA LYS A 321 31.27 -10.44 10.97
C LYS A 321 30.55 -9.17 11.41
N THR A 322 31.29 -8.22 11.98
CA THR A 322 30.71 -6.99 12.58
C THR A 322 30.03 -6.02 11.61
N THR A 323 30.22 -6.21 10.31
CA THR A 323 29.65 -5.38 9.25
C THR A 323 28.37 -5.97 8.65
N GLU A 324 27.90 -7.08 9.20
CA GLU A 324 26.77 -7.84 8.67
C GLU A 324 25.71 -8.04 9.76
N ASN A 325 24.45 -8.11 9.35
CA ASN A 325 23.33 -8.57 10.17
C ASN A 325 22.59 -9.64 9.37
N ALA A 326 21.91 -10.57 10.03
CA ALA A 326 21.12 -11.59 9.35
C ALA A 326 19.71 -11.73 9.92
N VAL A 327 18.79 -12.13 9.06
CA VAL A 327 17.47 -12.61 9.43
C VAL A 327 17.38 -14.07 8.99
N GLN A 328 17.25 -14.98 9.95
CA GLN A 328 17.12 -16.41 9.70
C GLN A 328 15.66 -16.83 9.85
N HIS A 329 15.14 -17.51 8.84
CA HIS A 329 13.82 -18.12 8.86
C HIS A 329 13.95 -19.63 8.99
N THR A 330 13.20 -20.23 9.91
CA THR A 330 13.02 -21.68 9.99
C THR A 330 11.56 -22.01 9.69
N SER A 331 11.33 -22.81 8.65
CA SER A 331 10.00 -23.31 8.30
C SER A 331 9.52 -24.34 9.32
N SER A 332 8.23 -24.67 9.31
CA SER A 332 7.69 -25.72 10.17
C SER A 332 8.20 -27.12 9.84
N ALA A 333 8.70 -27.32 8.63
CA ALA A 333 9.41 -28.55 8.24
C ALA A 333 10.88 -28.56 8.71
N GLY A 334 11.36 -27.48 9.35
CA GLY A 334 12.73 -27.35 9.83
C GLY A 334 13.73 -26.86 8.77
N GLU A 335 13.25 -26.49 7.57
CA GLU A 335 14.11 -25.90 6.54
C GLU A 335 14.55 -24.51 6.97
N LYS A 336 15.83 -24.20 6.81
CA LYS A 336 16.38 -22.91 7.23
C LYS A 336 16.91 -22.11 6.05
N THR A 337 16.58 -20.82 6.05
CA THR A 337 17.16 -19.83 5.16
C THR A 337 17.64 -18.65 5.99
N ARG A 338 18.68 -17.94 5.55
CA ARG A 338 19.06 -16.67 6.17
C ARG A 338 19.41 -15.64 5.12
N GLU A 339 18.85 -14.45 5.29
CA GLU A 339 19.19 -13.25 4.52
C GLU A 339 20.24 -12.46 5.30
N ILE A 340 21.31 -12.06 4.63
CA ILE A 340 22.41 -11.28 5.24
C ILE A 340 22.41 -9.89 4.63
N PHE A 341 22.53 -8.90 5.50
CA PHE A 341 22.43 -7.48 5.21
C PHE A 341 23.74 -6.78 5.58
N ASN A 342 24.12 -5.79 4.79
CA ASN A 342 25.18 -4.86 5.16
C ASN A 342 24.71 -3.88 6.25
N THR A 343 25.61 -3.01 6.71
CA THR A 343 25.32 -1.99 7.73
C THR A 343 24.28 -0.94 7.30
N LEU A 344 23.97 -0.83 6.01
CA LEU A 344 22.93 0.06 5.47
C LEU A 344 21.56 -0.64 5.36
N GLY A 345 21.46 -1.90 5.79
CA GLY A 345 20.21 -2.69 5.71
C GLY A 345 19.91 -3.24 4.32
N GLN A 346 20.88 -3.25 3.41
CA GLN A 346 20.72 -3.83 2.07
C GLN A 346 21.11 -5.30 2.07
N LYS A 347 20.29 -6.16 1.46
CA LYS A 347 20.55 -7.60 1.39
C LYS A 347 21.73 -7.88 0.48
N ILE A 348 22.84 -8.35 1.03
CA ILE A 348 24.04 -8.71 0.26
C ILE A 348 24.13 -10.20 -0.04
N ARG A 349 23.37 -11.04 0.68
CA ARG A 349 23.41 -12.48 0.48
C ARG A 349 22.13 -13.18 0.93
N LEU A 350 21.76 -14.24 0.22
CA LEU A 350 20.77 -15.23 0.65
C LEU A 350 21.46 -16.59 0.79
N GLU A 351 21.21 -17.29 1.90
CA GLU A 351 21.75 -18.62 2.15
C GLU A 351 20.65 -19.61 2.53
N GLN A 352 20.84 -20.87 2.18
CA GLN A 352 19.99 -21.99 2.57
C GLN A 352 20.81 -23.01 3.35
N PHE A 353 20.28 -23.48 4.47
CA PHE A 353 20.94 -24.53 5.24
C PHE A 353 20.70 -25.88 4.59
N ASN A 354 21.78 -26.56 4.21
CA ASN A 354 21.74 -27.93 3.73
C ASN A 354 21.96 -28.88 4.93
N SER A 355 20.90 -29.58 5.31
CA SER A 355 20.92 -30.52 6.45
C SER A 355 21.83 -31.72 6.22
N SER A 356 21.98 -32.21 4.98
CA SER A 356 22.84 -33.35 4.64
C SER A 356 24.33 -33.06 4.85
N THR A 357 24.74 -31.81 4.66
CA THR A 357 26.14 -31.36 4.77
C THR A 357 26.41 -30.49 5.99
N GLU A 358 25.36 -30.15 6.74
CA GLU A 358 25.36 -29.22 7.88
C GLU A 358 26.01 -27.87 7.57
N LYS A 359 25.79 -27.37 6.35
CA LYS A 359 26.42 -26.13 5.86
C LYS A 359 25.39 -25.17 5.30
N TRP A 360 25.68 -23.88 5.45
CA TRP A 360 25.01 -22.82 4.72
C TRP A 360 25.54 -22.79 3.29
N LEU A 361 24.63 -23.01 2.33
CA LEU A 361 24.89 -22.87 0.91
C LEU A 361 24.47 -21.47 0.49
N VAL A 362 25.36 -20.75 -0.19
CA VAL A 362 25.07 -19.40 -0.69
C VAL A 362 24.17 -19.51 -1.90
N MET A 363 22.93 -19.04 -1.81
CA MET A 363 21.96 -19.07 -2.92
C MET A 363 22.12 -17.87 -3.84
N SER A 364 22.44 -16.70 -3.27
CA SER A 364 22.62 -15.47 -4.04
C SER A 364 23.58 -14.51 -3.34
N ASP A 365 24.47 -13.87 -4.09
CA ASP A 365 25.29 -12.72 -3.66
C ASP A 365 24.88 -11.47 -4.44
N ILE A 366 24.77 -10.32 -3.75
CA ILE A 366 24.32 -9.05 -4.33
C ILE A 366 25.32 -7.94 -3.97
N SER A 367 25.75 -7.19 -4.99
CA SER A 367 26.59 -6.00 -4.82
C SER A 367 25.82 -4.74 -5.19
N TYR A 368 26.17 -3.62 -4.56
CA TYR A 368 25.50 -2.34 -4.75
C TYR A 368 26.49 -1.24 -5.14
N ASP A 369 26.02 -0.24 -5.88
CA ASP A 369 26.74 1.02 -6.04
C ASP A 369 26.52 1.97 -4.86
N SER A 370 27.19 3.13 -4.90
CA SER A 370 27.10 4.16 -3.86
C SER A 370 25.72 4.80 -3.72
N ARG A 371 24.79 4.57 -4.65
CA ARG A 371 23.39 5.04 -4.60
C ARG A 371 22.44 3.93 -4.15
N GLY A 372 22.98 2.75 -3.81
CA GLY A 372 22.24 1.61 -3.34
C GLY A 372 21.51 0.81 -4.43
N ARG A 373 21.93 0.96 -5.69
CA ARG A 373 21.40 0.16 -6.81
C ARG A 373 22.23 -1.10 -7.00
N GLU A 374 21.58 -2.22 -7.31
CA GLU A 374 22.24 -3.51 -7.54
C GLU A 374 23.17 -3.44 -8.76
N THR A 375 24.45 -3.76 -8.60
CA THR A 375 25.43 -3.73 -9.70
C THR A 375 25.81 -5.12 -10.18
N LYS A 376 25.70 -6.11 -9.29
CA LYS A 376 26.03 -7.49 -9.59
C LYS A 376 25.17 -8.42 -8.76
N ILE A 377 24.66 -9.47 -9.40
CA ILE A 377 23.97 -10.57 -8.73
C ILE A 377 24.60 -11.88 -9.19
N ILE A 378 24.90 -12.77 -8.26
CA ILE A 378 25.40 -14.12 -8.53
C ILE A 378 24.43 -15.09 -7.87
N ASP A 379 23.70 -15.87 -8.66
CA ASP A 379 22.88 -16.95 -8.13
C ASP A 379 23.61 -18.28 -8.26
N TYR A 380 23.40 -19.18 -7.31
CA TYR A 380 24.06 -20.47 -7.25
C TYR A 380 23.03 -21.59 -7.13
N ASP A 381 23.23 -22.65 -7.90
CA ASP A 381 22.51 -23.90 -7.78
C ASP A 381 23.44 -24.96 -7.21
N TYR A 382 22.90 -25.85 -6.38
CA TYR A 382 23.66 -26.93 -5.76
C TYR A 382 23.01 -28.27 -6.03
N ARG A 383 23.85 -29.30 -6.07
CA ARG A 383 23.40 -30.69 -6.00
C ARG A 383 22.94 -31.02 -4.58
N PRO A 384 22.16 -32.12 -4.40
CA PRO A 384 21.76 -32.58 -3.06
C PRO A 384 22.94 -32.84 -2.10
N ASP A 385 24.12 -33.19 -2.63
CA ASP A 385 25.36 -33.39 -1.86
C ASP A 385 26.07 -32.09 -1.45
N GLY A 386 25.46 -30.93 -1.73
CA GLY A 386 25.97 -29.61 -1.39
C GLY A 386 27.07 -29.07 -2.32
N LYS A 387 27.41 -29.78 -3.41
CA LYS A 387 28.35 -29.28 -4.40
C LYS A 387 27.68 -28.28 -5.34
N GLU A 388 28.35 -27.15 -5.60
CA GLU A 388 27.92 -26.17 -6.61
C GLU A 388 27.73 -26.90 -7.96
N LEU A 389 26.51 -26.79 -8.51
CA LEU A 389 26.13 -27.34 -9.80
C LEU A 389 26.33 -26.30 -10.90
N LEU A 390 25.79 -25.11 -10.67
CA LEU A 390 25.79 -24.00 -11.61
C LEU A 390 25.87 -22.70 -10.83
N LYS A 391 26.47 -21.68 -11.45
CA LYS A 391 26.30 -20.30 -11.02
C LYS A 391 25.96 -19.41 -12.19
N GLN A 392 25.13 -18.41 -11.93
CA GLN A 392 24.68 -17.45 -12.92
C GLN A 392 25.03 -16.04 -12.46
N ASN A 393 25.91 -15.39 -13.22
CA ASN A 393 26.29 -14.00 -12.97
C ASN A 393 25.39 -13.06 -13.78
N ARG A 394 25.01 -11.94 -13.18
CA ARG A 394 24.35 -10.80 -13.81
C ARG A 394 25.07 -9.52 -13.41
N ASP A 395 25.66 -8.81 -14.36
CA ASP A 395 26.18 -7.46 -14.15
C ASP A 395 25.16 -6.44 -14.65
N LEU A 396 24.78 -5.50 -13.78
CA LEU A 396 23.73 -4.51 -14.03
C LEU A 396 24.38 -3.13 -14.23
N THR A 397 24.00 -2.46 -15.31
CA THR A 397 24.48 -1.10 -15.61
C THR A 397 23.30 -0.13 -15.68
N TYR A 398 23.51 1.11 -15.25
CA TYR A 398 22.48 2.15 -15.24
C TYR A 398 22.93 3.38 -16.03
N ASN A 399 21.97 4.17 -16.50
CA ASN A 399 22.26 5.49 -17.06
C ASN A 399 22.31 6.56 -15.94
N ALA A 400 22.61 7.80 -16.33
CA ALA A 400 22.69 8.95 -15.42
C ALA A 400 21.36 9.27 -14.70
N THR A 401 20.22 8.92 -15.28
CA THR A 401 18.90 9.16 -14.68
C THR A 401 18.46 8.07 -13.70
N GLY A 402 19.25 7.00 -13.54
CA GLY A 402 18.93 5.93 -12.59
C GLY A 402 18.32 4.67 -13.20
N ALA A 403 18.02 4.69 -14.50
CA ALA A 403 17.33 3.61 -15.16
C ALA A 403 18.30 2.49 -15.57
N LEU A 404 17.88 1.22 -15.53
CA LEU A 404 18.69 0.03 -15.87
C LEU A 404 18.97 -0.09 -17.38
N THR A 405 20.21 0.01 -17.87
CA THR A 405 20.58 -0.03 -19.30
C THR A 405 20.89 -1.40 -19.82
N GLN A 406 21.47 -2.23 -18.99
CA GLN A 406 22.04 -3.48 -19.43
C GLN A 406 22.06 -4.49 -18.30
N ILE A 407 21.74 -5.73 -18.63
CA ILE A 407 22.08 -6.90 -17.86
C ILE A 407 23.02 -7.74 -18.71
N LYS A 408 24.25 -7.94 -18.24
CA LYS A 408 25.20 -8.87 -18.86
C LYS A 408 25.18 -10.17 -18.08
N TRP A 409 24.79 -11.25 -18.75
CA TRP A 409 24.75 -12.58 -18.18
C TRP A 409 26.10 -13.28 -18.32
N GLY A 410 26.46 -14.08 -17.32
CA GLY A 410 27.73 -14.81 -17.30
C GLY A 410 27.91 -15.81 -18.45
N HIS A 411 26.80 -16.29 -19.03
CA HIS A 411 26.81 -17.16 -20.22
C HIS A 411 26.87 -16.39 -21.55
N GLY A 412 27.13 -15.08 -21.51
CA GLY A 412 27.37 -14.24 -22.69
C GLY A 412 26.12 -13.57 -23.26
N THR A 413 24.91 -13.88 -22.76
CA THR A 413 23.72 -13.12 -23.15
C THR A 413 23.82 -11.69 -22.64
N ILE A 414 23.42 -10.72 -23.46
CA ILE A 414 23.34 -9.32 -23.08
C ILE A 414 21.92 -8.85 -23.33
N GLU A 415 21.26 -8.36 -22.28
CA GLU A 415 20.00 -7.66 -22.40
C GLU A 415 20.26 -6.17 -22.30
N THR A 416 19.74 -5.40 -23.24
CA THR A 416 19.79 -3.94 -23.22
C THR A 416 18.40 -3.35 -23.20
N PHE A 417 18.25 -2.30 -22.41
CA PHE A 417 17.00 -1.61 -22.19
C PHE A 417 17.19 -0.13 -22.52
N SER A 418 16.26 0.41 -23.29
CA SER A 418 16.17 1.83 -23.60
C SER A 418 14.72 2.23 -23.75
N GLU A 419 14.37 3.45 -23.38
CA GLU A 419 13.10 4.06 -23.73
C GLU A 419 13.36 5.43 -24.34
N ASP A 420 12.44 5.77 -25.21
CA ASP A 420 12.32 7.06 -25.85
C ASP A 420 10.92 7.58 -25.48
N LEU A 421 10.87 8.49 -24.52
CA LEU A 421 9.60 9.05 -24.03
C LEU A 421 9.00 10.04 -25.04
N ALA A 422 9.79 10.61 -25.95
CA ALA A 422 9.22 11.45 -27.02
C ALA A 422 8.36 10.57 -27.95
N LEU A 423 8.82 9.34 -28.19
CA LEU A 423 8.08 8.33 -28.96
C LEU A 423 7.17 7.42 -28.12
N ARG A 424 7.13 7.61 -26.79
CA ARG A 424 6.44 6.72 -25.83
C ARG A 424 6.73 5.24 -26.10
N GLN A 425 8.00 4.95 -26.37
CA GLN A 425 8.48 3.67 -26.83
C GLN A 425 9.50 3.11 -25.84
N SER A 426 9.32 1.86 -25.41
CA SER A 426 10.36 1.11 -24.72
C SER A 426 10.90 0.01 -25.63
N THR A 427 12.18 -0.27 -25.49
CA THR A 427 12.89 -1.27 -26.28
C THR A 427 13.67 -2.16 -25.33
N HIS A 428 13.46 -3.46 -25.50
CA HIS A 428 14.23 -4.51 -24.87
C HIS A 428 14.90 -5.32 -25.97
N THR A 429 16.22 -5.45 -25.90
CA THR A 429 16.98 -6.24 -26.86
C THR A 429 17.75 -7.30 -26.11
N THR A 430 17.63 -8.56 -26.54
CA THR A 430 18.34 -9.70 -26.01
C THR A 430 19.28 -10.22 -27.09
N ASN A 431 20.58 -10.21 -26.80
CA ASN A 431 21.62 -10.72 -27.67
C ASN A 431 22.19 -12.00 -27.08
N THR A 432 22.07 -13.12 -27.79
CA THR A 432 22.58 -14.44 -27.36
C THR A 432 23.34 -15.07 -28.51
N GLY A 433 24.65 -15.27 -28.36
CA GLY A 433 25.48 -15.98 -29.35
C GLY A 433 25.41 -15.41 -30.78
N GLY A 434 25.36 -14.08 -30.93
CA GLY A 434 25.24 -13.41 -32.23
C GLY A 434 23.81 -13.29 -32.77
N SER A 435 22.82 -13.90 -32.12
CA SER A 435 21.40 -13.72 -32.45
C SER A 435 20.81 -12.58 -31.64
N THR A 436 20.17 -11.62 -32.33
CA THR A 436 19.50 -10.48 -31.70
C THR A 436 17.99 -10.66 -31.77
N ASN A 437 17.34 -10.63 -30.60
CA ASN A 437 15.88 -10.51 -30.48
C ASN A 437 15.56 -9.13 -29.90
N LYS A 438 14.67 -8.39 -30.55
CA LYS A 438 14.28 -7.05 -30.11
C LYS A 438 12.78 -6.96 -29.96
N VAL A 439 12.35 -6.56 -28.77
CA VAL A 439 10.96 -6.25 -28.45
C VAL A 439 10.84 -4.73 -28.34
N ILE A 440 9.89 -4.18 -29.08
CA ILE A 440 9.54 -2.76 -29.01
C ILE A 440 8.11 -2.66 -28.52
N LEU A 441 7.91 -1.96 -27.41
CA LEU A 441 6.59 -1.62 -26.92
C LEU A 441 6.33 -0.14 -27.22
N THR A 442 5.33 0.14 -28.04
CA THR A 442 4.89 1.51 -28.35
C THR A 442 3.53 1.75 -27.76
N THR A 443 3.37 2.87 -27.05
CA THR A 443 2.07 3.28 -26.48
C THR A 443 1.49 4.41 -27.30
N SER A 444 0.29 4.22 -27.87
CA SER A 444 -0.46 5.24 -28.60
C SER A 444 -1.82 5.49 -27.96
N ASP A 445 -2.24 6.74 -27.87
CA ASP A 445 -3.57 7.06 -27.35
C ASP A 445 -4.64 6.87 -28.45
N GLN A 446 -5.72 6.16 -28.12
CA GLN A 446 -6.91 6.02 -28.94
C GLN A 446 -8.13 6.58 -28.19
N PRO A 447 -9.25 6.89 -28.88
CA PRO A 447 -10.45 7.50 -28.29
C PRO A 447 -11.06 6.69 -27.12
N ASP A 448 -10.83 5.37 -27.10
CA ASP A 448 -11.31 4.40 -26.12
C ASP A 448 -10.26 3.99 -25.07
N GLY A 449 -9.01 4.45 -25.19
CA GLY A 449 -7.93 4.16 -24.23
C GLY A 449 -6.54 4.16 -24.86
N ALA A 450 -5.51 4.06 -24.03
CA ALA A 450 -4.15 3.86 -24.55
C ALA A 450 -3.98 2.42 -25.04
N ILE A 451 -3.66 2.25 -26.33
CA ILE A 451 -3.30 0.95 -26.88
C ILE A 451 -1.79 0.77 -26.76
N LYS A 452 -1.37 -0.36 -26.18
CA LYS A 452 0.02 -0.82 -26.19
C LYS A 452 0.18 -1.79 -27.35
N LYS A 453 1.06 -1.44 -28.29
CA LYS A 453 1.43 -2.33 -29.38
C LYS A 453 2.82 -2.90 -29.10
N GLU A 454 2.89 -4.21 -28.98
CA GLU A 454 4.14 -4.94 -28.93
C GLU A 454 4.55 -5.32 -30.36
N THR A 455 5.78 -4.98 -30.73
CA THR A 455 6.37 -5.34 -32.01
C THR A 455 7.62 -6.17 -31.75
N MET A 456 7.57 -7.43 -32.13
CA MET A 456 8.71 -8.34 -32.10
C MET A 456 9.50 -8.19 -33.40
N VAL A 457 10.77 -7.86 -33.30
CA VAL A 457 11.73 -7.84 -34.41
C VAL A 457 12.73 -8.96 -34.15
N GLY A 458 12.47 -10.13 -34.75
CA GLY A 458 13.31 -11.32 -34.62
C GLY A 458 14.13 -11.61 -35.88
N GLY A 459 15.41 -11.93 -35.68
CA GLY A 459 16.21 -12.69 -36.65
C GLY A 459 17.07 -11.87 -37.61
N CYS A 460 18.23 -11.42 -37.15
CA CYS A 460 19.42 -11.36 -38.00
C CYS A 460 20.55 -12.11 -37.28
N ARG A 461 21.01 -13.20 -37.89
CA ARG A 461 22.33 -13.76 -37.60
C ARG A 461 23.34 -12.80 -38.23
N SER A 462 24.23 -12.22 -37.43
CA SER A 462 25.42 -11.54 -37.95
C SER A 462 26.36 -12.52 -38.62
#